data_AF-A0A674D8U5-F1
#
_entry.id   AF-A0A674D8U5-F1
#
_cell.length_a   1.000
_cell.length_b   1.000
_cell.length_c   1.000
_cell.angle_alpha   90.00
_cell.angle_beta   90.00
_cell.angle_gamma   90.00
#
_symmetry.space_group_name_H-M   'P 1'
#
loop_
_entity.id
_entity.type
_entity.pdbx_description
1 polymer ?
#
loop_
_entity_poly.entity_id
_entity_poly.type
_entity_poly.pdbx_seq_one_letter_code
_entity_poly.pdbx_strand_id
1 'polypeptide(L)' 'MAKLSKETKQRLQTVFQAGQFVIRWGFIPTVLYLGFARGGDPGMPEPNILRCWWGCVAICQ' A
#
# COMPACT_ATOMS: atom_id res chain seq x y z
N MET A 1 -32.24 10.44 -3.38
CA MET A 1 -31.18 9.43 -3.07
C MET A 1 -31.45 8.18 -3.87
N ALA A 2 -30.55 7.79 -4.76
CA ALA A 2 -30.70 6.55 -5.54
C ALA A 2 -30.84 5.35 -4.59
N LYS A 3 -31.98 4.64 -4.68
CA LYS A 3 -32.30 3.51 -3.82
C LYS A 3 -31.56 2.27 -4.35
N LEU A 4 -30.25 2.21 -4.09
CA LEU A 4 -29.45 1.02 -4.39
C LEU A 4 -30.04 -0.20 -3.67
N SER A 5 -30.23 -1.29 -4.42
CA SER A 5 -30.71 -2.57 -3.85
C SER A 5 -29.76 -3.02 -2.73
N LYS A 6 -30.32 -3.68 -1.69
CA LYS A 6 -29.55 -4.11 -0.51
C LYS A 6 -28.33 -4.96 -0.89
N GLU A 7 -28.49 -5.78 -1.94
CA GLU A 7 -27.43 -6.62 -2.49
C GLU A 7 -26.28 -5.80 -3.08
N THR A 8 -26.58 -4.76 -3.87
CA THR A 8 -25.56 -3.89 -4.47
C THR A 8 -24.76 -3.15 -3.40
N LYS A 9 -25.40 -2.71 -2.31
CA LYS A 9 -24.70 -2.07 -1.19
C LYS A 9 -23.72 -3.01 -0.48
N GLN A 10 -24.10 -4.27 -0.28
CA GLN A 10 -23.21 -5.26 0.33
C GLN A 10 -21.97 -5.50 -0.54
N ARG A 11 -22.15 -5.69 -1.85
CA ARG A 11 -21.02 -5.89 -2.77
C ARG A 11 -20.10 -4.68 -2.81
N LEU A 12 -20.66 -3.48 -2.82
CA LEU A 12 -19.89 -2.24 -2.80
C LEU A 12 -19.07 -2.11 -1.51
N GLN A 13 -19.63 -2.46 -0.36
CA GLN A 13 -18.92 -2.47 0.93
C GLN A 13 -17.76 -3.47 0.93
N THR A 14 -17.97 -4.69 0.41
CA THR A 14 -16.90 -5.69 0.30
C THR A 14 -15.75 -5.19 -0.56
N VAL A 15 -16.05 -4.59 -1.72
CA VAL A 15 -15.03 -4.04 -2.63
C VAL A 15 -14.30 -2.87 -1.96
N PHE A 16 -15.01 -2.00 -1.22
CA PHE A 16 -14.38 -0.90 -0.49
C PHE A 16 -13.43 -1.39 0.60
N GLN A 17 -13.82 -2.39 1.39
CA GLN A 17 -12.95 -2.96 2.43
C GLN A 17 -11.73 -3.66 1.83
N ALA A 18 -11.93 -4.43 0.76
CA ALA A 18 -10.82 -5.06 0.04
C ALA A 18 -9.87 -4.01 -0.57
N GLY A 19 -10.41 -2.96 -1.19
CA GLY A 19 -9.61 -1.87 -1.76
C GLY A 19 -8.82 -1.11 -0.70
N GLN A 20 -9.42 -0.81 0.45
CA GLN A 20 -8.73 -0.18 1.57
C GLN A 20 -7.59 -1.06 2.11
N PHE A 21 -7.81 -2.37 2.20
CA PHE A 21 -6.77 -3.32 2.62
C PHE A 21 -5.61 -3.37 1.62
N VAL A 22 -5.91 -3.49 0.34
CA VAL A 22 -4.89 -3.54 -0.73
C VAL A 22 -4.08 -2.24 -0.78
N ILE A 23 -4.71 -1.07 -0.60
CA ILE A 23 -3.97 0.20 -0.60
C ILE A 23 -3.12 0.32 0.67
N ARG A 24 -3.65 -0.01 1.86
CA ARG A 24 -2.92 0.09 3.14
C ARG A 24 -1.68 -0.80 3.15
N TRP A 25 -1.79 -2.03 2.66
CA TRP A 25 -0.69 -3.01 2.70
C TRP A 25 0.13 -3.05 1.41
N GLY A 26 -0.43 -2.64 0.27
CA GLY A 26 0.21 -2.73 -1.04
C GLY A 26 0.93 -1.46 -1.49
N PHE A 27 0.56 -0.28 -0.96
CA PHE A 27 1.20 0.98 -1.36
C PHE A 27 2.69 1.02 -0.98
N ILE A 28 3.02 0.68 0.28
CA ILE A 28 4.38 0.72 0.81
C ILE A 28 5.31 -0.26 0.07
N PRO A 29 4.96 -1.56 -0.11
CA PRO A 29 5.79 -2.49 -0.89
C PRO A 29 6.02 -2.04 -2.33
N THR A 30 5.00 -1.47 -2.98
CA THR A 30 5.09 -1.03 -4.38
C THR A 30 6.05 0.15 -4.53
N VAL A 31 5.94 1.15 -3.65
CA VAL A 31 6.84 2.31 -3.61
C VAL A 31 8.26 1.87 -3.28
N LEU A 32 8.42 0.95 -2.34
CA LEU A 32 9.71 0.40 -1.96
C LEU A 32 10.37 -0.33 -3.14
N TYR A 33 9.63 -1.20 -3.83
CA TYR A 33 10.12 -1.91 -5.01
C TYR A 33 10.57 -0.95 -6.11
N LEU A 34 9.79 0.10 -6.39
CA LEU A 34 10.16 1.15 -7.34
C LEU A 34 11.42 1.91 -6.92
N GLY A 35 11.56 2.22 -5.62
CA GLY A 35 12.75 2.86 -5.06
C GLY A 35 14.02 2.02 -5.20
N PHE A 36 13.91 0.70 -5.04
CA PHE A 36 15.02 -0.24 -5.28
C PHE A 36 15.30 -0.45 -6.78
N ALA A 37 14.26 -0.63 -7.59
CA ALA A 37 14.39 -0.89 -9.03
C ALA A 37 15.01 0.29 -9.79
N ARG A 38 14.81 1.53 -9.32
CA ARG A 38 15.42 2.72 -9.91
C ARG A 38 16.92 2.84 -9.57
N GLY A 39 17.37 2.18 -8.50
CA GLY A 39 18.74 2.26 -7.99
C GLY A 39 19.09 3.66 -7.46
N GLY A 40 19.85 3.73 -6.36
CA GLY A 40 20.50 4.97 -5.95
C GLY A 40 21.74 5.24 -6.81
N ASP A 41 22.22 6.50 -6.82
CA ASP A 41 23.47 6.87 -7.51
C ASP A 41 24.63 5.90 -7.20
N PRO A 42 25.50 5.61 -8.19
CA PRO A 42 26.57 4.61 -8.06
C PRO A 42 27.54 5.02 -6.94
N GLY A 43 27.42 4.38 -5.78
CA GLY A 43 28.19 4.71 -4.57
C GLY A 43 27.37 4.72 -3.27
N MET A 44 26.04 4.70 -3.34
CA MET A 44 25.18 4.56 -2.15
C MET A 44 25.03 3.08 -1.76
N PRO A 45 25.24 2.71 -0.47
CA PRO A 45 25.06 1.35 0.01
C PRO A 45 23.59 0.93 -0.15
N GLU A 46 23.38 -0.33 -0.54
CA GLU A 46 22.06 -0.90 -0.79
C GLU A 46 21.09 -0.55 0.35
N PRO A 47 19.90 0.00 0.05
CA PRO A 47 18.96 0.37 1.11
C PRO A 47 18.61 -0.89 1.91
N ASN A 48 18.93 -0.91 3.20
CA ASN A 48 18.55 -2.02 4.05
C ASN A 48 17.02 -2.08 4.15
N ILE A 49 16.40 -3.10 3.55
CA ILE A 49 14.95 -3.35 3.55
C ILE A 49 14.40 -3.24 4.98
N LEU A 50 15.12 -3.78 5.96
CA LEU A 50 14.80 -3.73 7.39
C LEU A 50 14.66 -2.31 7.97
N ARG A 51 15.52 -1.36 7.56
CA ARG A 51 15.47 0.03 8.06
C ARG A 51 14.31 0.80 7.45
N CYS A 52 13.99 0.53 6.18
CA CYS A 52 12.86 1.16 5.50
C CYS A 52 11.52 0.60 6.01
N TRP A 53 11.46 -0.70 6.30
CA TRP A 53 10.29 -1.35 6.88
C TRP A 53 9.94 -0.79 8.26
N TRP A 54 10.93 -0.60 9.15
CA TRP A 54 10.72 -0.02 10.48
C TRP A 54 10.20 1.43 10.42
N GLY A 55 10.77 2.27 9.55
CA GLY A 55 10.33 3.66 9.39
C GLY A 55 8.92 3.78 8.80
N CYS A 56 8.56 2.91 7.85
CA CYS A 56 7.24 2.94 7.21
C CYS A 56 6.14 2.31 8.09
N VAL A 57 6.46 1.26 8.85
CA VAL A 57 5.55 0.69 9.87
C VAL A 57 5.23 1.72 10.97
N ALA A 58 6.20 2.55 11.37
CA ALA A 58 5.98 3.61 12.36
C ALA A 58 5.08 4.76 11.86
N ILE A 59 4.99 4.99 10.55
CA ILE A 59 4.12 6.01 9.92
C ILE A 59 2.70 5.48 9.68
N CYS A 60 2.54 4.16 9.60
CA CYS A 60 1.26 3.51 9.30
C CYS A 60 0.47 3.03 10.54
N GLN A 61 1.02 3.22 11.74
CA GLN A 61 0.35 3.09 13.05
C GLN A 61 -0.31 4.42 13.42
#